data_AF-A0AAE3GRV4-F1
#
_entry.id   AF-A0AAE3GRV4-F1
#
_cell.length_a   1.000
_cell.length_b   1.000
_cell.length_c   1.000
_cell.angle_alpha   90.00
_cell.angle_beta   90.00
_cell.angle_gamma   90.00
#
_symmetry.space_group_name_H-M   'P 1'
#
loop_
_entity.id
_entity.type
_entity.pdbx_description
1 polymer ?
#
loop_
_entity_poly.entity_id
_entity_poly.type
_entity_poly.pdbx_seq_one_letter_code
_entity_poly.pdbx_strand_id
1 'polypeptide(L)'
;AEGKQLGKLESIPRLLELGLSKAVLADALDLPLEVVQSAADLFHQENLTAVIELLNNHSSLFSAQDLAELAELIAPLPDNREDLSSAIAIWFKQPSRVAQFTVLKEIRQSLSSGTVEEGLTDDVTPVNSADLIINQEMLLATISSLAAID
;
A
#
# COMPACT_ATOMS: atom_id res chain seq x y z
N ALA A 1 -24.92 15.83 -0.47
CA ALA A 1 -23.66 16.50 -0.84
C ALA A 1 -22.44 15.63 -0.46
N GLU A 2 -22.47 15.01 0.72
CA GLU A 2 -21.39 14.15 1.25
C GLU A 2 -21.05 12.93 0.38
N GLY A 3 -22.06 12.19 -0.13
CA GLY A 3 -21.79 11.02 -0.98
C GLY A 3 -21.04 11.31 -2.28
N LYS A 4 -21.13 12.55 -2.82
CA LYS A 4 -20.36 12.95 -4.00
C LYS A 4 -18.89 13.21 -3.66
N GLN A 5 -18.59 13.69 -2.46
CA GLN A 5 -17.22 13.90 -2.00
C GLN A 5 -16.54 12.58 -1.64
N LEU A 6 -17.26 11.67 -0.97
CA LEU A 6 -16.75 10.33 -0.66
C LEU A 6 -16.34 9.56 -1.93
N GLY A 7 -17.21 9.51 -2.95
CA GLY A 7 -16.89 8.83 -4.20
C GLY A 7 -15.71 9.44 -4.99
N LYS A 8 -15.44 10.75 -4.80
CA LYS A 8 -14.23 11.37 -5.37
C LYS A 8 -12.98 10.87 -4.65
N LEU A 9 -12.99 10.80 -3.32
CA LEU A 9 -11.86 10.31 -2.52
C LEU A 9 -11.57 8.83 -2.82
N GLU A 10 -12.60 8.00 -2.91
CA GLU A 10 -12.48 6.57 -3.26
C GLU A 10 -11.88 6.34 -4.66
N SER A 11 -12.00 7.32 -5.57
CA SER A 11 -11.43 7.24 -6.91
C SER A 11 -9.93 7.56 -6.98
N ILE A 12 -9.39 8.28 -5.98
CA ILE A 12 -7.99 8.76 -5.98
C ILE A 12 -6.99 7.59 -6.11
N PRO A 13 -7.07 6.51 -5.30
CA PRO A 13 -6.17 5.35 -5.43
C PRO A 13 -6.09 4.81 -6.86
N ARG A 14 -7.25 4.62 -7.49
CA ARG A 14 -7.34 4.08 -8.85
C ARG A 14 -6.70 5.01 -9.87
N LEU A 15 -6.89 6.32 -9.72
CA LEU A 15 -6.33 7.29 -10.66
C LEU A 15 -4.82 7.47 -10.47
N LEU A 16 -4.31 7.38 -9.25
CA LEU A 16 -2.86 7.32 -8.98
C LEU A 16 -2.23 6.10 -9.63
N GLU A 17 -2.87 4.93 -9.54
CA GLU A 17 -2.40 3.70 -10.21
C GLU A 17 -2.38 3.81 -11.75
N LEU A 18 -3.19 4.72 -12.32
CA LEU A 18 -3.19 5.03 -13.75
C LEU A 18 -2.13 6.07 -14.14
N GLY A 19 -1.32 6.55 -13.18
CA GLY A 19 -0.23 7.47 -13.41
C GLY A 19 -0.64 8.95 -13.44
N LEU A 20 -1.85 9.29 -12.96
CA LEU A 20 -2.26 10.68 -12.86
C LEU A 20 -1.56 11.36 -11.68
N SER A 21 -1.01 12.56 -11.92
CA SER A 21 -0.37 13.35 -10.86
C SER A 21 -1.39 13.93 -9.89
N LYS A 22 -1.00 14.12 -8.62
CA LYS A 22 -1.82 14.73 -7.56
C LYS A 22 -2.42 16.09 -7.97
N ALA A 23 -1.67 16.91 -8.70
CA ALA A 23 -2.16 18.20 -9.20
C ALA A 23 -3.28 18.04 -10.24
N VAL A 24 -3.14 17.09 -11.16
CA VAL A 24 -4.19 16.79 -12.16
C VAL A 24 -5.43 16.23 -11.48
N LEU A 25 -5.27 15.42 -10.44
CA LEU A 25 -6.40 14.89 -9.66
C LEU A 25 -7.13 15.99 -8.89
N ALA A 26 -6.40 16.92 -8.27
CA ALA A 26 -7.00 18.05 -7.56
C ALA A 26 -7.90 18.89 -8.48
N ASP A 27 -7.42 19.20 -9.68
CA ASP A 27 -8.18 19.92 -10.70
C ASP A 27 -9.37 19.09 -11.23
N ALA A 28 -9.12 17.86 -11.68
CA ALA A 28 -10.15 17.01 -12.29
C ALA A 28 -11.28 16.62 -11.33
N LEU A 29 -10.94 16.43 -10.05
CA LEU A 29 -11.90 16.07 -9.01
C LEU A 29 -12.49 17.29 -8.31
N ASP A 30 -12.06 18.52 -8.62
CA ASP A 30 -12.48 19.73 -7.91
C ASP A 30 -12.33 19.54 -6.39
N LEU A 31 -11.10 19.22 -5.98
CA LEU A 31 -10.68 18.97 -4.60
C LEU A 31 -9.44 19.82 -4.27
N PRO A 32 -9.28 20.27 -3.01
CA PRO A 32 -8.03 20.88 -2.57
C PRO A 32 -6.84 19.94 -2.77
N LEU A 33 -5.68 20.49 -3.15
CA LEU A 33 -4.48 19.69 -3.39
C LEU A 33 -4.06 18.93 -2.13
N GLU A 34 -4.22 19.54 -0.96
CA GLU A 34 -3.88 18.98 0.34
C GLU A 34 -4.74 17.74 0.65
N VAL A 35 -6.00 17.74 0.20
CA VAL A 35 -6.90 16.58 0.34
C VAL A 35 -6.44 15.43 -0.55
N VAL A 36 -6.03 15.74 -1.78
CA VAL A 36 -5.48 14.72 -2.70
C VAL A 36 -4.14 14.18 -2.20
N GLN A 37 -3.28 15.04 -1.66
CA GLN A 37 -2.02 14.63 -1.04
C GLN A 37 -2.26 13.68 0.14
N SER A 38 -3.16 14.05 1.06
CA SER A 38 -3.50 13.21 2.21
C SER A 38 -4.06 11.85 1.79
N ALA A 39 -4.95 11.82 0.80
CA ALA A 39 -5.50 10.57 0.26
C ALA A 39 -4.44 9.71 -0.45
N ALA A 40 -3.51 10.33 -1.17
CA ALA A 40 -2.39 9.63 -1.80
C ALA A 40 -1.45 9.03 -0.75
N ASP A 41 -1.10 9.80 0.29
CA ASP A 41 -0.21 9.36 1.36
C ASP A 41 -0.81 8.17 2.13
N LEU A 42 -2.12 8.22 2.41
CA LEU A 42 -2.86 7.09 2.99
C LEU A 42 -2.81 5.86 2.08
N PHE A 43 -3.10 6.02 0.79
CA PHE A 43 -3.03 4.92 -0.18
C PHE A 43 -1.64 4.28 -0.24
N HIS A 44 -0.58 5.09 -0.25
CA HIS A 44 0.79 4.57 -0.27
C HIS A 44 1.13 3.84 1.03
N GLN A 45 0.69 4.36 2.18
CA GLN A 45 0.84 3.70 3.48
C GLN A 45 0.11 2.35 3.50
N GLU A 46 -1.17 2.30 3.15
CA GLU A 46 -1.96 1.07 3.10
C GLU A 46 -1.35 0.02 2.17
N ASN A 47 -0.84 0.45 1.01
CA ASN A 47 -0.13 -0.44 0.09
C ASN A 47 1.11 -1.07 0.73
N LEU A 48 1.91 -0.29 1.45
CA LEU A 48 3.11 -0.78 2.11
C LEU A 48 2.78 -1.68 3.31
N THR A 49 1.73 -1.34 4.07
CA THR A 49 1.20 -2.19 5.14
C THR A 49 0.77 -3.54 4.60
N ALA A 50 0.02 -3.57 3.51
CA ALA A 50 -0.40 -4.81 2.87
C ALA A 50 0.78 -5.66 2.39
N VAL A 51 1.88 -5.04 1.94
CA VAL A 51 3.10 -5.75 1.54
C VAL A 51 3.78 -6.39 2.74
N ILE A 52 3.93 -5.66 3.85
CA ILE A 52 4.50 -6.22 5.09
C ILE A 52 3.65 -7.37 5.61
N GLU A 53 2.33 -7.22 5.60
CA GLU A 53 1.41 -8.27 6.02
C GLU A 53 1.51 -9.52 5.12
N LEU A 54 1.58 -9.32 3.80
CA LEU A 54 1.79 -10.40 2.84
C LEU A 54 3.10 -11.14 3.10
N LEU A 55 4.20 -10.42 3.32
CA LEU A 55 5.51 -11.00 3.60
C LEU A 55 5.51 -11.80 4.91
N ASN A 56 4.89 -11.29 5.97
CA ASN A 56 4.88 -11.93 7.28
C ASN A 56 3.93 -13.14 7.36
N ASN A 57 2.75 -13.03 6.77
CA ASN A 57 1.67 -14.02 6.95
C ASN A 57 1.56 -15.01 5.79
N HIS A 58 2.14 -14.69 4.64
CA HIS A 58 2.09 -15.51 3.42
C HIS A 58 3.48 -15.66 2.78
N SER A 59 4.53 -15.72 3.60
CA SER A 59 5.92 -15.90 3.16
C SER A 59 6.13 -17.13 2.26
N SER A 60 5.33 -18.18 2.43
CA SER A 60 5.36 -19.40 1.60
C SER A 60 5.00 -19.16 0.13
N LEU A 61 4.45 -17.99 -0.21
CA LEU A 61 4.23 -17.58 -1.60
C LEU A 61 5.48 -17.01 -2.27
N PHE A 62 6.57 -16.81 -1.53
CA PHE A 62 7.81 -16.25 -2.05
C PHE A 62 8.89 -17.33 -2.05
N SER A 63 9.56 -17.48 -3.19
CA SER A 63 10.84 -18.19 -3.23
C SER A 63 11.98 -17.27 -2.74
N ALA A 64 13.13 -17.87 -2.40
CA ALA A 64 14.35 -17.10 -2.14
C ALA A 64 14.71 -16.13 -3.29
N GLN A 65 14.46 -16.52 -4.54
CA GLN A 65 14.68 -15.67 -5.71
C GLN A 65 13.70 -14.48 -5.74
N ASP A 66 12.43 -14.69 -5.39
CA ASP A 66 11.46 -13.59 -5.31
C ASP A 66 11.86 -12.56 -4.25
N LEU A 67 12.32 -13.03 -3.08
CA LEU A 67 12.79 -12.17 -2.01
C LEU A 67 14.05 -11.39 -2.41
N ALA A 68 15.00 -12.03 -3.09
CA ALA A 68 16.19 -11.37 -3.62
C ALA A 68 15.84 -10.28 -4.65
N GLU A 69 14.98 -10.59 -5.61
CA GLU A 69 14.51 -9.62 -6.62
C GLU A 69 13.77 -8.44 -6.00
N LEU A 70 12.96 -8.69 -4.96
CA LEU A 70 12.26 -7.62 -4.25
C LEU A 70 13.23 -6.73 -3.47
N ALA A 71 14.26 -7.30 -2.83
CA ALA A 71 15.30 -6.53 -2.15
C ALA A 71 16.11 -5.68 -3.13
N GLU A 72 16.52 -6.24 -4.28
CA GLU A 72 17.25 -5.52 -5.33
C GLU A 72 16.42 -4.37 -5.93
N LEU A 73 15.10 -4.54 -6.05
CA LEU A 73 14.20 -3.48 -6.45
C LEU A 73 14.16 -2.33 -5.44
N ILE A 74 14.11 -2.65 -4.14
CA ILE A 74 13.89 -1.67 -3.07
C ILE A 74 15.17 -0.92 -2.71
N ALA A 75 16.32 -1.60 -2.68
CA ALA A 75 17.59 -1.05 -2.21
C ALA A 75 18.03 0.30 -2.84
N PRO A 76 17.86 0.55 -4.15
CA PRO A 76 18.27 1.83 -4.75
C PRO A 76 17.24 2.95 -4.62
N LEU A 77 16.03 2.67 -4.13
CA LEU A 77 14.96 3.66 -4.04
C LEU A 77 15.22 4.66 -2.91
N PRO A 78 14.68 5.89 -2.99
CA PRO A 78 14.67 6.77 -1.84
C PRO A 78 13.77 6.20 -0.74
N ASP A 79 14.04 6.59 0.51
CA ASP A 79 13.17 6.29 1.65
C ASP A 79 11.91 7.19 1.61
N ASN A 80 11.08 6.96 0.60
CA ASN A 80 9.87 7.69 0.31
C ASN A 80 8.73 6.70 0.03
N ARG A 81 7.60 6.86 0.72
CA ARG A 81 6.47 5.93 0.63
C ARG A 81 5.88 5.82 -0.77
N GLU A 82 5.79 6.91 -1.52
CA GLU A 82 5.23 6.93 -2.88
C GLU A 82 6.12 6.14 -3.84
N ASP A 83 7.44 6.40 -3.82
CA ASP A 83 8.40 5.69 -4.66
C ASP A 83 8.44 4.19 -4.34
N LEU A 84 8.52 3.83 -3.05
CA LEU A 84 8.49 2.44 -2.58
C LEU A 84 7.18 1.75 -2.97
N SER A 85 6.04 2.34 -2.64
CA SER A 85 4.70 1.81 -2.90
C SER A 85 4.49 1.58 -4.40
N SER A 86 4.89 2.54 -5.23
CA SER A 86 4.72 2.48 -6.68
C SER A 86 5.61 1.42 -7.33
N ALA A 87 6.90 1.38 -6.97
CA ALA A 87 7.83 0.39 -7.50
C ALA A 87 7.41 -1.04 -7.15
N ILE A 88 7.04 -1.27 -5.88
CA ILE A 88 6.58 -2.57 -5.41
C ILE A 88 5.26 -2.97 -6.09
N ALA A 89 4.31 -2.03 -6.25
CA ALA A 89 3.05 -2.31 -6.94
C ALA A 89 3.27 -2.71 -8.42
N ILE A 90 4.25 -2.12 -9.10
CA ILE A 90 4.63 -2.50 -10.47
C ILE A 90 5.22 -3.91 -10.49
N TRP A 91 6.10 -4.22 -9.53
CA TRP A 91 6.71 -5.54 -9.43
C TRP A 91 5.68 -6.67 -9.24
N PHE A 92 4.67 -6.47 -8.39
CA PHE A 92 3.58 -7.44 -8.22
C PHE A 92 2.70 -7.63 -9.47
N LYS A 93 2.64 -6.66 -10.39
CA LYS A 93 1.84 -6.76 -11.62
C LYS A 93 2.47 -7.68 -12.69
N GLN A 94 3.66 -8.23 -12.45
CA GLN A 94 4.33 -9.11 -13.39
C GLN A 94 3.62 -10.49 -13.50
N PRO A 95 3.60 -11.13 -14.69
CA PRO A 95 2.87 -12.39 -14.89
C PRO A 95 3.33 -13.56 -13.99
N SER A 96 4.58 -13.58 -13.54
CA SER A 96 5.10 -14.60 -12.62
C SER A 96 4.56 -14.48 -11.19
N ARG A 97 3.87 -13.39 -10.86
CA ARG A 97 3.53 -13.01 -9.48
C ARG A 97 2.04 -13.02 -9.18
N VAL A 98 1.26 -13.75 -9.97
CA VAL A 98 -0.21 -13.77 -9.88
C VAL A 98 -0.70 -14.23 -8.50
N ALA A 99 -0.06 -15.23 -7.89
CA ALA A 99 -0.45 -15.72 -6.57
C ALA A 99 -0.24 -14.66 -5.48
N GLN A 100 0.95 -14.06 -5.43
CA GLN A 100 1.26 -13.00 -4.46
C GLN A 100 0.37 -11.77 -4.69
N PHE A 101 0.15 -11.38 -5.94
CA PHE A 101 -0.71 -10.24 -6.28
C PHE A 101 -2.18 -10.47 -5.93
N THR A 102 -2.66 -11.71 -6.01
CA THR A 102 -4.03 -12.06 -5.62
C THR A 102 -4.22 -11.86 -4.13
N VAL A 103 -3.34 -12.44 -3.30
CA VAL A 103 -3.40 -12.28 -1.84
C VAL A 103 -3.17 -10.83 -1.41
N LEU A 104 -2.27 -10.10 -2.10
CA LEU A 104 -2.08 -8.67 -1.84
C LEU A 104 -3.37 -7.86 -2.02
N LYS A 105 -4.18 -8.17 -3.03
CA LYS A 105 -5.47 -7.50 -3.25
C LYS A 105 -6.48 -7.82 -2.15
N GLU A 106 -6.51 -9.07 -1.70
CA GLU A 106 -7.39 -9.50 -0.61
C GLU A 106 -7.04 -8.77 0.70
N ILE A 107 -5.75 -8.71 1.05
CA ILE A 107 -5.27 -7.95 2.22
C ILE A 107 -5.67 -6.47 2.12
N ARG A 108 -5.44 -5.83 0.96
CA ARG A 108 -5.83 -4.42 0.75
C ARG A 108 -7.33 -4.19 0.91
N GLN A 109 -8.16 -5.12 0.44
CA GLN A 109 -9.60 -5.04 0.62
C GLN A 109 -9.99 -5.14 2.10
N SER A 110 -9.38 -6.05 2.85
CA SER A 110 -9.62 -6.19 4.29
C SER A 110 -9.19 -4.95 5.08
N LEU A 111 -8.03 -4.37 4.76
CA LEU A 111 -7.56 -3.12 5.40
C LEU A 111 -8.52 -1.96 5.13
N SER A 112 -8.96 -1.81 3.88
CA SER A 112 -9.91 -0.75 3.48
C SER A 112 -11.30 -0.94 4.10
N SER A 113 -11.76 -2.18 4.29
CA SER A 113 -13.05 -2.45 4.95
C SER A 113 -13.02 -2.24 6.46
N GLY A 114 -11.89 -2.51 7.14
CA GLY A 114 -11.73 -2.27 8.58
C GLY A 114 -11.89 -0.80 8.97
N THR A 115 -11.42 0.11 8.11
CA THR A 115 -11.53 1.57 8.33
C THR A 115 -12.97 2.09 8.26
N VAL A 116 -13.90 1.35 7.65
CA VAL A 116 -15.32 1.76 7.51
C VAL A 116 -16.18 1.24 8.66
N GLU A 117 -15.86 0.07 9.24
CA GLU A 117 -16.61 -0.51 10.36
C GLU A 117 -16.22 0.11 11.73
N GLU A 118 -14.96 0.53 11.91
CA GLU A 118 -14.51 1.21 13.15
C GLU A 118 -15.09 2.63 13.34
N GLY A 119 -15.78 3.19 12.36
CA GLY A 119 -16.43 4.50 12.44
C GLY A 119 -17.83 4.52 13.06
N LEU A 120 -18.37 3.36 13.48
CA LEU A 120 -19.77 3.21 13.93
C LEU A 120 -19.94 2.68 15.37
N THR A 121 -18.86 2.43 16.11
CA THR A 121 -18.95 1.99 17.52
C THR A 121 -18.17 2.94 18.42
N ASP A 122 -18.88 3.57 19.36
CA ASP A 122 -18.45 4.58 20.34
C ASP A 122 -17.37 4.12 21.36
N ASP A 123 -16.55 3.10 21.06
CA ASP A 123 -15.43 2.66 21.90
C ASP A 123 -14.16 2.59 21.05
N VAL A 124 -13.43 3.70 21.05
CA VAL A 124 -12.13 3.85 20.38
C VAL A 124 -11.07 3.09 21.18
N THR A 125 -10.85 1.83 20.85
CA THR A 125 -9.48 1.33 20.77
C THR A 125 -9.17 1.14 19.29
N PRO A 126 -8.33 2.01 18.69
CA PRO A 126 -7.94 1.84 17.30
C PRO A 126 -7.24 0.49 17.20
N VAL A 127 -7.67 -0.38 16.28
CA VAL A 127 -6.78 -1.45 15.84
C VAL A 127 -5.48 -0.78 15.38
N ASN A 128 -4.40 -1.24 15.98
CA ASN A 128 -3.09 -0.60 16.04
C ASN A 128 -2.35 -0.68 14.70
N SER A 129 -2.90 -0.03 13.67
CA SER A 129 -2.28 0.19 12.35
C SER A 129 -1.72 1.61 12.20
N ALA A 130 -1.92 2.47 13.22
CA ALA A 130 -1.62 3.89 13.18
C ALA A 130 -0.16 4.27 13.51
N ASP A 131 0.66 3.37 14.06
CA ASP A 131 2.02 3.72 14.53
C ASP A 131 3.18 3.07 13.74
N LEU A 132 2.90 2.18 12.78
CA LEU A 132 3.97 1.61 11.96
C LEU A 132 4.34 2.58 10.83
N ILE A 133 5.38 3.38 11.06
CA ILE A 133 6.05 4.11 9.97
C ILE A 133 6.83 3.07 9.14
N ILE A 134 6.20 2.57 8.07
CA ILE A 134 6.88 1.70 7.12
C ILE A 134 7.81 2.58 6.28
N ASN A 135 9.08 2.25 6.33
CA ASN A 135 10.17 2.88 5.60
C ASN A 135 10.97 1.82 4.83
N GLN A 136 11.92 2.26 4.01
CA GLN A 136 12.75 1.38 3.19
C GLN A 136 13.51 0.35 4.03
N GLU A 137 14.12 0.79 5.13
CA GLU A 137 14.94 -0.07 5.99
C GLU A 137 14.11 -1.22 6.58
N MET A 138 12.90 -0.92 7.06
CA MET A 138 11.98 -1.93 7.59
C MET A 138 11.61 -2.97 6.53
N LEU A 139 11.30 -2.55 5.30
CA LEU A 139 10.99 -3.48 4.20
C LEU A 139 12.17 -4.42 3.91
N LEU A 140 13.38 -3.87 3.80
CA LEU A 140 14.60 -4.64 3.55
C LEU A 140 14.91 -5.60 4.71
N ALA A 141 14.70 -5.18 5.96
CA ALA A 141 14.88 -6.01 7.14
C ALA A 141 13.88 -7.19 7.15
N THR A 142 12.61 -6.94 6.84
CA THR A 142 11.59 -7.99 6.74
C THR A 142 11.98 -9.01 5.66
N ILE A 143 12.34 -8.56 4.46
CA ILE A 143 12.76 -9.44 3.37
C ILE A 143 13.99 -10.28 3.76
N SER A 144 14.99 -9.65 4.36
CA SER A 144 16.23 -10.32 4.79
C SER A 144 15.96 -11.40 5.85
N SER A 145 15.05 -11.13 6.79
CA SER A 145 14.69 -12.11 7.82
C SER A 145 14.01 -13.36 7.25
N LEU A 146 13.20 -13.19 6.20
CA LEU A 146 12.53 -14.31 5.53
C LEU A 146 13.51 -15.13 4.69
N ALA A 147 14.43 -14.47 3.99
CA ALA A 147 15.45 -15.15 3.18
C ALA A 147 16.44 -15.98 4.02
N ALA A 148 16.54 -15.73 5.33
CA ALA A 148 17.42 -16.47 6.24
C ALA A 148 16.77 -17.75 6.84
N ILE A 149 15.48 -18.00 6.56
CA ILE A 149 14.71 -19.13 7.12
C ILE A 149 14.69 -20.34 6.15
N ASP A 150 14.99 -20.14 4.86
CA ASP A 150 15.19 -21.18 3.83
C ASP A 150 16.61 -21.79 3.87
#